data_AF-A0A7C7BX54-F1
#
_entry.id   AF-A0A7C7BX54-F1
#
_cell.length_a   1.000
_cell.length_b   1.000
_cell.length_c   1.000
_cell.angle_alpha   90.00
_cell.angle_beta   90.00
_cell.angle_gamma   90.00
#
_symmetry.space_group_name_H-M   'P 1'
#
loop_
_entity.id
_entity.type
_entity.pdbx_description
1 polymer ?
#
loop_
_entity_poly.entity_id
_entity_poly.type
_entity_poly.pdbx_seq_one_letter_code
_entity_poly.pdbx_strand_id
1 'polypeptide(L)'
;MIGIVTVGLISPLHAQEAVASADGELVKWSIITAGFALAIAAAFGTLAQGLGLSAAANGIARNPSAAPDIRFSLILGLVLIESLVIYVLLIALILFFVKPFGG
;
A
#
# COMPACT_ATOMS: atom_id res chain seq x y z
N MET A 1 -14.98 26.30 -47.68
CA MET A 1 -14.20 25.05 -47.51
C MET A 1 -12.94 25.20 -46.67
N ILE A 2 -12.37 26.39 -46.46
CA ILE A 2 -11.14 26.56 -45.66
C ILE A 2 -11.40 26.46 -44.14
N GLY A 3 -12.53 26.98 -43.63
CA GLY A 3 -12.83 26.98 -42.19
C GLY A 3 -13.24 25.64 -41.56
N ILE A 4 -13.67 24.66 -42.36
CA ILE A 4 -14.01 23.31 -41.88
C ILE A 4 -12.76 22.42 -41.78
N VAL A 5 -11.77 22.66 -42.63
CA VAL A 5 -10.49 21.94 -42.63
C VAL A 5 -9.63 22.36 -41.44
N THR A 6 -9.66 23.64 -41.03
CA THR A 6 -8.92 24.11 -39.85
C THR A 6 -9.51 23.57 -38.55
N VAL A 7 -10.84 23.51 -38.41
CA VAL A 7 -11.49 22.91 -37.23
C VAL A 7 -11.23 21.40 -37.13
N GLY A 8 -11.21 20.69 -38.27
CA GLY A 8 -10.92 19.25 -38.31
C GLY A 8 -9.47 18.85 -38.02
N LEU A 9 -8.51 19.78 -38.15
CA LEU A 9 -7.10 19.57 -37.79
C LEU A 9 -6.81 19.92 -36.32
N ILE A 10 -7.66 20.75 -35.70
CA ILE A 10 -7.53 21.18 -34.30
C ILE A 10 -8.23 20.18 -33.33
N SER A 11 -9.22 19.42 -33.81
CA SER A 11 -9.89 18.38 -33.01
C SER A 11 -8.99 17.23 -32.52
N PRO A 12 -8.06 16.66 -33.32
CA PRO A 12 -7.12 15.67 -32.79
C PRO A 12 -6.09 16.26 -31.82
N LEU A 13 -5.82 17.58 -31.88
CA LEU A 13 -4.87 18.24 -30.98
C LEU A 13 -5.40 18.31 -29.54
N HIS A 14 -6.69 18.64 -29.36
CA HIS A 14 -7.34 18.66 -28.04
C HIS A 14 -7.60 17.25 -27.47
N ALA A 15 -7.78 16.24 -28.33
CA ALA A 15 -7.94 14.85 -27.89
C ALA A 15 -6.60 14.23 -27.43
N GLN A 16 -5.49 14.61 -28.08
CA GLN A 16 -4.14 14.15 -27.70
C GLN A 16 -3.67 14.75 -26.36
N GLU A 17 -4.05 16.00 -26.08
CA GLU A 17 -3.71 16.67 -24.82
C GLU A 17 -4.44 16.04 -23.61
N ALA A 18 -5.69 15.58 -23.79
CA ALA A 18 -6.47 14.91 -22.75
C ALA A 18 -5.95 13.50 -22.40
N VAL A 19 -5.40 12.76 -23.37
CA VAL A 19 -4.82 11.43 -23.14
C VAL A 19 -3.48 11.53 -22.39
N ALA A 20 -2.65 12.52 -22.71
CA ALA A 20 -1.39 12.75 -22.01
C ALA A 20 -1.58 13.19 -20.54
N SER A 21 -2.71 13.85 -20.20
CA SER A 21 -3.03 14.25 -18.83
C SER A 21 -3.53 13.13 -17.92
N ALA A 22 -4.17 12.10 -18.48
CA ALA A 22 -4.79 11.02 -17.69
C ALA A 22 -3.74 10.13 -16.99
N ASP A 23 -2.65 9.79 -17.67
CA ASP A 23 -1.58 8.95 -17.11
C ASP A 23 -0.88 9.63 -15.92
N GLY A 24 -0.65 10.94 -16.00
CA GLY A 24 -0.01 11.71 -14.92
C GLY A 24 -0.88 11.81 -13.66
N GLU A 25 -2.20 11.95 -13.83
CA GLU A 25 -3.14 12.00 -12.71
C GLU A 25 -3.25 10.65 -11.99
N LEU A 26 -3.35 9.55 -12.75
CA LEU A 26 -3.37 8.19 -12.20
C LEU A 26 -2.10 7.88 -11.39
N VAL A 27 -0.93 8.27 -11.88
CA VAL A 27 0.35 8.10 -11.15
C VAL A 27 0.34 8.91 -9.86
N LYS A 28 -0.10 10.17 -9.88
CA LYS A 28 -0.16 11.02 -8.68
C LYS A 28 -1.05 10.40 -7.60
N TRP A 29 -2.25 9.95 -7.96
CA TRP A 29 -3.16 9.31 -7.01
C TRP A 29 -2.63 7.97 -6.51
N SER A 30 -1.95 7.19 -7.36
CA SER A 30 -1.30 5.92 -6.98
C SER A 30 -0.22 6.14 -5.90
N ILE A 31 0.60 7.20 -6.03
CA ILE A 31 1.63 7.54 -5.03
C ILE A 31 1.00 7.90 -3.68
N ILE A 32 0.00 8.79 -3.70
CA ILE A 32 -0.66 9.25 -2.48
C ILE A 32 -1.35 8.08 -1.78
N THR A 33 -2.15 7.30 -2.51
CA THR A 33 -2.91 6.18 -1.94
C THR A 33 -2.00 5.08 -1.42
N ALA A 34 -0.94 4.70 -2.13
CA ALA A 34 0.02 3.70 -1.68
C ALA A 34 0.73 4.11 -0.37
N GLY A 35 1.20 5.36 -0.29
CA GLY A 35 1.86 5.89 0.90
C GLY A 35 0.93 5.93 2.11
N PHE A 36 -0.29 6.44 1.93
CA PHE A 36 -1.28 6.50 3.02
C PHE A 36 -1.74 5.11 3.46
N ALA A 37 -2.01 4.20 2.53
CA ALA A 37 -2.41 2.84 2.86
C ALA A 37 -1.33 2.13 3.69
N LEU A 38 -0.07 2.25 3.30
CA LEU A 38 1.05 1.65 4.03
C LEU A 38 1.23 2.29 5.41
N ALA A 39 1.13 3.61 5.53
CA ALA A 39 1.22 4.30 6.81
C ALA A 39 0.13 3.84 7.79
N ILE A 40 -1.11 3.70 7.31
CA ILE A 40 -2.24 3.21 8.10
C ILE A 40 -2.01 1.75 8.54
N ALA A 41 -1.62 0.88 7.60
CA ALA A 41 -1.35 -0.52 7.89
C ALA A 41 -0.24 -0.68 8.94
N ALA A 42 0.86 0.06 8.78
CA ALA A 42 1.97 0.06 9.73
C ALA A 42 1.56 0.57 11.11
N ALA A 43 0.75 1.63 11.19
CA ALA A 43 0.26 2.17 12.46
C ALA A 43 -0.58 1.15 13.24
N PHE A 44 -1.57 0.51 12.59
CA PHE A 44 -2.39 -0.50 13.25
C PHE A 44 -1.60 -1.80 13.54
N GLY A 45 -0.71 -2.20 12.64
CA GLY A 45 0.17 -3.35 12.83
C GLY A 45 1.05 -3.20 14.07
N THR A 46 1.77 -2.09 14.19
CA THR A 46 2.63 -1.82 15.35
C THR A 46 1.87 -1.69 16.66
N LEU A 47 0.65 -1.11 16.65
CA LEU A 47 -0.21 -1.08 17.84
C LEU A 47 -0.59 -2.49 18.31
N ALA A 48 -1.03 -3.37 17.40
CA ALA A 48 -1.40 -4.74 17.73
C ALA A 48 -0.18 -5.56 18.22
N GLN A 49 0.97 -5.41 17.55
CA GLN A 49 2.21 -6.07 17.94
C GLN A 49 2.71 -5.64 19.31
N GLY A 50 2.64 -4.34 19.63
CA GLY A 50 3.01 -3.81 20.94
C GLY A 50 2.15 -4.37 22.08
N LEU A 51 0.84 -4.49 21.85
CA LEU A 51 -0.08 -5.11 22.81
C LEU A 51 0.24 -6.60 23.02
N GLY A 52 0.44 -7.35 21.94
CA GLY A 52 0.82 -8.77 22.02
C GLY A 52 2.15 -8.98 22.74
N LEU A 53 3.15 -8.15 22.45
CA LEU A 53 4.47 -8.20 23.07
C LEU A 53 4.40 -7.90 24.58
N SER A 54 3.64 -6.89 24.98
CA SER A 54 3.43 -6.55 26.40
C SER A 54 2.73 -7.69 27.15
N ALA A 55 1.70 -8.29 26.56
CA ALA A 55 1.01 -9.44 27.15
C ALA A 55 1.95 -10.65 27.31
N ALA A 56 2.77 -10.94 26.29
CA ALA A 56 3.75 -12.01 26.34
C ALA A 56 4.83 -11.77 27.41
N ALA A 57 5.37 -10.55 27.51
CA ALA A 57 6.36 -10.19 28.52
C ALA A 57 5.82 -10.37 29.94
N ASN A 58 4.59 -9.91 30.20
CA ASN A 58 3.91 -10.11 31.49
C ASN A 58 3.62 -11.59 31.78
N GLY A 59 3.24 -12.37 30.77
CA GLY A 59 3.04 -13.82 30.89
C GLY A 59 4.33 -14.55 31.29
N ILE A 60 5.44 -14.23 30.63
CA ILE A 60 6.76 -14.81 30.91
C ILE A 60 7.24 -14.42 32.32
N ALA A 61 7.05 -13.16 32.73
CA ALA A 61 7.44 -12.70 34.05
C ALA A 61 6.70 -13.45 35.17
N ARG A 62 5.43 -13.80 34.95
CA ARG A 62 4.61 -14.55 35.92
C ARG A 62 4.94 -16.04 35.94
N ASN A 63 5.20 -16.64 34.78
CA ASN A 63 5.47 -18.07 34.63
C ASN A 63 6.68 -18.31 33.70
N PRO A 64 7.91 -18.22 34.21
CA PRO A 64 9.12 -18.34 33.39
C PRO A 64 9.28 -19.71 32.71
N SER A 65 8.75 -20.78 33.31
CA SER A 65 8.78 -22.13 32.73
C SER A 65 7.96 -22.27 31.44
N ALA A 66 6.93 -21.43 31.25
CA ALA A 66 6.08 -21.41 30.06
C ALA A 66 6.63 -20.49 28.95
N ALA A 67 7.82 -19.90 29.13
CA ALA A 67 8.39 -18.95 28.17
C ALA A 67 8.53 -19.48 26.73
N PRO A 68 8.93 -20.75 26.49
CA PRO A 68 9.01 -21.29 25.12
C PRO A 68 7.66 -21.25 24.39
N ASP A 69 6.59 -21.68 25.06
CA ASP A 69 5.24 -21.75 24.47
C ASP A 69 4.65 -20.35 24.25
N ILE A 70 4.87 -19.43 25.20
CA ILE A 70 4.44 -18.03 25.06
C ILE A 70 5.14 -17.37 23.86
N ARG A 71 6.46 -17.58 23.70
CA ARG A 71 7.22 -17.03 22.57
C ARG A 71 6.75 -17.61 21.24
N PHE A 72 6.46 -18.91 21.20
CA PHE A 72 5.93 -19.55 19.99
C PHE A 72 4.59 -18.93 19.58
N SER A 73 3.64 -18.83 20.51
CA SER A 73 2.34 -18.21 20.26
C SER A 73 2.47 -16.73 19.85
N LEU A 74 3.36 -15.98 20.53
CA LEU A 74 3.68 -14.60 20.18
C LEU A 74 4.20 -14.49 18.74
N ILE A 75 5.21 -15.28 18.36
CA ILE A 75 5.80 -15.21 17.01
C ILE A 75 4.77 -15.56 15.94
N LEU A 76 3.95 -16.59 16.15
CA LEU A 76 2.86 -16.93 15.24
C LEU A 76 1.87 -15.77 15.08
N GLY A 77 1.46 -15.14 16.19
CA GLY A 77 0.60 -13.97 16.16
C GLY A 77 1.23 -12.78 15.44
N LEU A 78 2.49 -12.46 15.73
CA LEU A 78 3.22 -11.35 15.11
C LEU A 78 3.38 -11.56 13.60
N VAL A 79 3.72 -12.77 13.15
CA VAL A 79 3.83 -13.10 11.72
C VAL A 79 2.50 -12.93 11.00
N LEU A 80 1.38 -13.34 11.62
CA LEU A 80 0.06 -13.16 11.02
C LEU A 80 -0.33 -11.68 10.92
N ILE A 81 -0.03 -10.86 11.93
CA ILE A 81 -0.26 -9.41 11.88
C ILE A 81 0.63 -8.77 10.80
N GLU A 82 1.91 -9.14 10.76
CA GLU A 82 2.87 -8.61 9.79
C GLU A 82 2.48 -9.00 8.36
N SER A 83 1.87 -10.16 8.15
CA SER A 83 1.39 -10.61 6.84
C SER A 83 0.43 -9.60 6.18
N LEU A 84 -0.37 -8.90 6.98
CA LEU A 84 -1.29 -7.87 6.49
C LEU A 84 -0.54 -6.60 6.07
N VAL A 85 0.50 -6.22 6.82
CA VAL A 85 1.34 -5.05 6.50
C VAL A 85 2.12 -5.30 5.22
N ILE A 86 2.70 -6.50 5.05
CA ILE A 86 3.44 -6.85 3.84
C ILE A 86 2.54 -6.95 2.60
N TYR A 87 1.25 -7.28 2.74
CA TYR A 87 0.31 -7.23 1.60
C TYR A 87 0.10 -5.80 1.10
N VAL A 88 -0.03 -4.83 2.01
CA VAL A 88 -0.14 -3.42 1.62
C VAL A 88 1.18 -2.91 1.04
N LEU A 89 2.32 -3.31 1.62
CA LEU A 89 3.64 -3.02 1.04
C LEU A 89 3.79 -3.61 -0.36
N LEU A 90 3.37 -4.86 -0.58
CA LEU A 90 3.42 -5.50 -1.89
C LEU A 90 2.63 -4.70 -2.93
N ILE A 91 1.41 -4.28 -2.60
CA ILE A 91 0.58 -3.44 -3.47
C ILE A 91 1.28 -2.10 -3.76
N ALA A 92 1.86 -1.46 -2.75
CA ALA A 92 2.61 -0.21 -2.93
C ALA A 92 3.83 -0.39 -3.87
N LEU A 93 4.57 -1.49 -3.72
CA LEU A 93 5.69 -1.82 -4.59
C LEU A 93 5.23 -2.08 -6.04
N ILE A 94 4.11 -2.77 -6.23
CA ILE A 94 3.51 -2.96 -7.56
C ILE A 94 3.16 -1.62 -8.17
N LEU A 95 2.50 -0.72 -7.44
CA LEU A 95 2.13 0.61 -7.96
C LEU A 95 3.34 1.49 -8.30
N PHE A 96 4.49 1.30 -7.64
CA PHE A 96 5.68 2.13 -7.85
C PHE A 96 6.64 1.57 -8.90
N PHE A 97 6.75 0.25 -9.01
CA PHE A 97 7.78 -0.40 -9.83
C PHE A 97 7.23 -1.20 -11.00
N VAL A 98 5.93 -1.51 -11.02
CA VAL A 98 5.29 -2.25 -12.10
C VAL A 98 4.27 -1.33 -12.76
N LYS A 99 4.23 -1.29 -14.10
CA LYS A 99 3.24 -0.49 -14.84
C LYS A 99 1.91 -1.28 -14.87
N PRO A 100 0.91 -0.98 -14.03
CA PRO A 100 -0.27 -1.84 -13.89
C PRO A 100 -1.38 -1.47 -14.89
N PHE A 101 -1.38 -0.21 -15.35
CA PHE A 101 -2.40 0.38 -16.20
C PHE A 101 -1.89 0.71 -17.61
N GLY A 102 -0.69 0.23 -17.95
CA GLY A 102 -0.11 0.37 -19.28
C GLY A 102 -0.37 -0.87 -20.13
N GLY A 103 -0.91 -0.66 -21.33
CA GLY A 103 -0.71 -1.60 -22.44
C GLY A 103 0.74 -1.63 -22.90
#